data_AF-A0A4U0WJ61-F1
#
_entry.id   AF-A0A4U0WJ61-F1
#
_cell.length_a   1.000
_cell.length_b   1.000
_cell.length_c   1.000
_cell.angle_alpha   90.00
_cell.angle_beta   90.00
_cell.angle_gamma   90.00
#
_symmetry.space_group_name_H-M   'P 1'
#
loop_
_entity.id
_entity.type
_entity.pdbx_description
1 polymer ?
#
loop_
_entity_poly.entity_id
_entity_poly.type
_entity_poly.pdbx_seq_one_letter_code
_entity_poly.pdbx_strand_id
1 'polypeptide(L)'
;PESRLPALFPALFLATTGIWTFGFCAAHPSPHAWAGMVVGYGMVGFGIMQIPSIGFNYLIDSYHAISADCFVMTTISRAVVSFAWTFFAAQWVESVGAALPFGIFGMIMGLFALLTIPLWLYGKRMRIATAGYLLKHENH
;
A
#
# COMPACT_ATOMS: atom_id res chain seq x y z
N PRO A 1 -6.15 18.86 0.73
CA PRO A 1 -6.40 19.24 -0.68
C PRO A 1 -5.42 18.55 -1.66
N GLU A 2 -5.80 18.36 -2.93
CA GLU A 2 -5.17 17.50 -3.97
C GLU A 2 -3.62 17.57 -4.15
N SER A 3 -2.95 18.54 -3.54
CA SER A 3 -1.49 18.72 -3.55
C SER A 3 -0.70 17.65 -2.79
N ARG A 4 -1.34 16.81 -1.96
CA ARG A 4 -0.67 15.77 -1.17
C ARG A 4 -0.56 14.41 -1.88
N LEU A 5 -1.42 14.13 -2.87
CA LEU A 5 -1.40 12.89 -3.65
C LEU A 5 -0.08 12.66 -4.42
N PRO A 6 0.57 13.70 -4.99
CA PRO A 6 1.87 13.52 -5.63
C PRO A 6 2.98 13.03 -4.69
N ALA A 7 2.87 13.30 -3.38
CA ALA A 7 3.83 12.81 -2.38
C ALA A 7 3.75 11.28 -2.17
N LEU A 8 2.67 10.64 -2.63
CA LEU A 8 2.50 9.20 -2.57
C LEU A 8 3.36 8.48 -3.63
N PHE A 9 3.63 9.12 -4.78
CA PHE A 9 4.42 8.54 -5.87
C PHE A 9 5.85 8.14 -5.48
N PRO A 10 6.66 9.00 -4.83
CA PRO A 10 8.00 8.59 -4.43
C PRO A 10 7.98 7.46 -3.40
N ALA A 11 7.00 7.45 -2.48
CA ALA A 11 6.82 6.36 -1.52
C ALA A 11 6.42 5.03 -2.19
N LEU A 12 5.51 5.07 -3.16
CA LEU A 12 5.09 3.91 -3.95
C LEU A 12 6.22 3.37 -4.84
N PHE A 13 6.99 4.27 -5.45
CA PHE A 13 8.13 3.89 -6.27
C PHE A 13 9.22 3.23 -5.43
N LEU A 14 9.55 3.81 -4.27
CA LEU A 14 10.50 3.23 -3.33
C LEU A 14 10.02 1.90 -2.76
N ALA A 15 8.74 1.76 -2.41
CA ALA A 15 8.19 0.49 -1.93
C ALA A 15 8.24 -0.60 -3.02
N THR A 16 7.91 -0.25 -4.26
CA THR A 16 7.93 -1.19 -5.40
C THR A 16 9.35 -1.61 -5.75
N THR A 17 10.28 -0.67 -5.86
CA THR A 17 11.68 -0.98 -6.12
C THR A 17 12.31 -1.77 -4.95
N GLY A 18 11.94 -1.45 -3.71
CA GLY A 18 12.36 -2.17 -2.50
C GLY A 18 11.95 -3.65 -2.51
N ILE A 19 10.70 -3.95 -2.83
CA ILE A 19 10.21 -5.34 -2.83
C ILE A 19 10.80 -6.16 -4.00
N TRP A 20 11.10 -5.50 -5.13
CA TRP A 20 11.79 -6.13 -6.26
C TRP A 20 13.25 -6.42 -5.89
N THR A 21 13.95 -5.48 -5.28
CA THR A 21 15.33 -5.72 -4.78
C THR A 21 15.38 -6.85 -3.75
N PHE A 22 14.40 -6.92 -2.84
CA PHE A 22 14.26 -8.02 -1.90
C PHE A 22 14.03 -9.37 -2.61
N GLY A 23 13.08 -9.41 -3.55
CA GLY A 23 12.74 -10.62 -4.30
C GLY A 23 13.89 -11.16 -5.16
N PHE A 24 14.61 -10.30 -5.88
CA PHE A 24 15.76 -10.72 -6.68
C PHE A 24 16.94 -11.23 -5.82
N CYS A 25 17.18 -10.60 -4.67
CA CYS A 25 18.20 -11.05 -3.72
C CYS A 25 17.80 -12.37 -3.04
N ALA A 26 16.51 -12.58 -2.77
CA ALA A 26 16.00 -13.84 -2.22
C ALA A 26 16.05 -14.99 -3.24
N ALA A 27 15.90 -14.71 -4.53
CA ALA A 27 15.97 -15.72 -5.60
C ALA A 27 17.40 -16.17 -5.94
N HIS A 28 18.40 -15.31 -5.72
CA HIS A 28 19.83 -15.62 -5.96
C HIS A 28 20.62 -15.58 -4.64
N PRO A 29 20.53 -16.62 -3.80
CA PRO A 29 21.26 -16.67 -2.53
C PRO A 29 22.76 -16.67 -2.79
N SER A 30 23.37 -15.49 -2.61
CA SER A 30 24.81 -15.23 -2.66
C SER A 30 25.28 -14.77 -1.29
N PRO A 31 26.55 -14.99 -0.90
CA PRO A 31 27.10 -14.51 0.37
C PRO A 31 26.94 -12.99 0.60
N HIS A 32 26.67 -12.20 -0.43
CA HIS A 32 26.39 -10.75 -0.33
C HIS A 32 24.92 -10.36 -0.46
N ALA A 33 24.02 -11.32 -0.72
CA ALA A 33 22.59 -11.06 -0.96
C ALA A 33 21.86 -10.50 0.28
N TRP A 34 22.37 -10.75 1.48
CA TRP A 34 21.79 -10.24 2.73
C TRP A 34 21.73 -8.70 2.78
N ALA A 35 22.74 -8.02 2.24
CA ALA A 35 22.79 -6.56 2.22
C ALA A 35 21.67 -5.99 1.34
N GLY A 36 21.44 -6.60 0.17
CA GLY A 36 20.34 -6.23 -0.73
C GLY A 36 18.96 -6.52 -0.13
N MET A 37 18.81 -7.62 0.62
CA MET A 37 17.56 -7.93 1.35
C MET A 37 17.26 -6.90 2.45
N VAL A 38 18.27 -6.47 3.22
CA VAL A 38 18.09 -5.46 4.28
C VAL A 38 17.73 -4.09 3.69
N VAL A 39 18.39 -3.68 2.60
CA VAL A 39 18.09 -2.43 1.91
C VAL A 39 16.68 -2.46 1.32
N GLY A 40 16.30 -3.55 0.64
CA GLY A 40 14.94 -3.71 0.12
C GLY A 40 13.87 -3.67 1.21
N TYR A 41 14.13 -4.29 2.36
CA TYR A 41 13.25 -4.22 3.53
C TYR A 41 13.11 -2.80 4.07
N GLY A 42 14.21 -2.04 4.16
CA GLY A 42 14.19 -0.64 4.57
C GLY A 42 13.38 0.26 3.64
N MET A 43 13.49 0.05 2.32
CA MET A 43 12.72 0.78 1.31
C MET A 43 11.22 0.50 1.42
N VAL A 44 10.83 -0.77 1.63
CA VAL A 44 9.42 -1.14 1.86
C VAL A 44 8.92 -0.54 3.18
N GLY A 45 9.72 -0.58 4.24
CA GLY A 45 9.39 0.02 5.54
C GLY A 45 9.09 1.51 5.45
N PHE A 46 9.88 2.25 4.65
CA PHE A 46 9.61 3.67 4.39
C PHE A 46 8.25 3.89 3.71
N GLY A 47 7.91 3.06 2.72
CA GLY A 47 6.61 3.11 2.05
C GLY A 47 5.43 2.85 3.00
N ILE A 48 5.56 1.84 3.87
CA ILE A 48 4.53 1.48 4.85
C ILE A 48 4.29 2.61 5.87
N MET A 49 5.30 3.42 6.20
CA MET A 49 5.10 4.58 7.09
C MET A 49 4.47 5.78 6.37
N GLN A 50 4.88 6.06 5.13
CA GLN A 50 4.42 7.26 4.40
C GLN A 50 2.99 7.13 3.86
N ILE A 51 2.62 5.96 3.32
CA ILE A 51 1.31 5.76 2.67
C ILE A 51 0.13 6.03 3.62
N PRO A 52 0.09 5.48 4.86
CA PRO A 52 -1.00 5.73 5.80
C PRO A 52 -1.04 7.20 6.24
N SER A 53 0.12 7.83 6.45
CA SER A 53 0.18 9.23 6.87
C SER A 53 -0.44 10.16 5.82
N ILE A 54 -0.12 9.96 4.54
CA ILE A 54 -0.71 10.74 3.44
C ILE A 54 -2.21 10.43 3.30
N GLY A 55 -2.60 9.15 3.42
CA GLY A 55 -4.00 8.72 3.35
C GLY A 55 -4.86 9.31 4.47
N PHE A 56 -4.36 9.34 5.70
CA PHE A 56 -5.08 9.91 6.84
C PHE A 56 -5.22 11.43 6.71
N ASN A 57 -4.16 12.13 6.31
CA ASN A 57 -4.26 13.56 6.02
C ASN A 57 -5.29 13.84 4.91
N TYR A 58 -5.38 13.00 3.88
CA TYR A 58 -6.39 13.13 2.84
C TYR A 58 -7.81 12.88 3.35
N LEU A 59 -8.01 11.88 4.21
CA LEU A 59 -9.31 11.58 4.83
C LEU A 59 -9.79 12.74 5.71
N ILE A 60 -8.91 13.31 6.53
CA ILE A 60 -9.21 14.48 7.36
C ILE A 60 -9.58 15.69 6.48
N ASP A 61 -8.78 15.95 5.43
CA ASP A 61 -8.99 17.07 4.52
C ASP A 61 -10.26 16.93 3.65
N SER A 62 -10.69 15.70 3.31
CA SER A 62 -11.80 15.45 2.38
C SER A 62 -13.12 15.09 3.06
N TYR A 63 -13.06 14.57 4.30
CA TYR A 63 -14.20 14.00 5.03
C TYR A 63 -14.19 14.42 6.50
N HIS A 64 -14.01 15.72 6.78
CA HIS A 64 -13.79 16.23 8.13
C HIS A 64 -14.87 15.81 9.16
N ALA A 65 -16.13 15.61 8.75
CA ALA A 65 -17.20 15.19 9.64
C ALA A 65 -17.18 13.68 10.00
N ILE A 66 -16.65 12.83 9.11
CA ILE A 66 -16.64 11.36 9.27
C ILE A 66 -15.22 10.77 9.28
N SER A 67 -14.20 11.63 9.41
CA SER A 67 -12.79 11.21 9.29
C SER A 67 -12.37 10.23 10.38
N ALA A 68 -12.94 10.35 11.58
CA ALA A 68 -12.69 9.44 12.70
C ALA A 68 -13.20 8.02 12.40
N ASP A 69 -14.43 7.89 11.90
CA ASP A 69 -15.01 6.58 11.56
C ASP A 69 -14.28 5.93 10.38
N CYS A 70 -13.91 6.71 9.36
CA CYS A 70 -13.07 6.23 8.27
C CYS A 70 -11.69 5.75 8.74
N PHE A 71 -11.08 6.45 9.71
CA PHE A 71 -9.80 6.06 10.30
C PHE A 71 -9.89 4.73 11.05
N VAL A 72 -10.94 4.56 11.86
CA VAL A 72 -11.19 3.31 12.60
C VAL A 72 -11.40 2.16 11.63
N MET A 73 -12.24 2.34 10.60
CA MET A 73 -12.49 1.33 9.57
C MET A 73 -11.21 0.92 8.84
N THR A 74 -10.36 1.88 8.49
CA THR A 74 -9.06 1.63 7.83
C THR A 74 -8.09 0.87 8.74
N THR A 75 -8.15 1.11 10.05
CA THR A 75 -7.31 0.42 11.03
C THR A 75 -7.76 -1.01 11.25
N ILE A 76 -9.08 -1.24 11.33
CA ILE A 76 -9.65 -2.58 11.46
C ILE A 76 -9.34 -3.41 10.21
N SER A 77 -9.56 -2.87 9.02
CA SER A 77 -9.29 -3.60 7.78
C SER A 77 -7.82 -4.01 7.67
N ARG A 78 -6.89 -3.11 8.01
CA ARG A 78 -5.46 -3.41 8.09
C ARG A 78 -5.17 -4.54 9.08
N ALA A 79 -5.75 -4.50 10.28
CA ALA A 79 -5.55 -5.53 11.29
C ALA A 79 -6.07 -6.90 10.83
N VAL A 80 -7.23 -6.94 10.18
CA VAL A 80 -7.80 -8.18 9.61
C VAL A 80 -6.88 -8.76 8.54
N VAL A 81 -6.36 -7.92 7.63
CA VAL A 81 -5.42 -8.36 6.59
C VAL A 81 -4.11 -8.86 7.21
N SER A 82 -3.55 -8.15 8.19
CA SER A 82 -2.32 -8.59 8.89
C SER A 82 -2.52 -9.89 9.66
N PHE A 83 -3.69 -10.10 10.24
CA PHE A 83 -4.04 -11.36 10.89
C PHE A 83 -4.11 -12.51 9.88
N ALA A 84 -4.86 -12.35 8.79
CA ALA A 84 -4.93 -13.35 7.73
C ALA A 84 -3.55 -13.67 7.14
N TRP A 85 -2.72 -12.65 6.95
CA TRP A 85 -1.35 -12.78 6.46
C TRP A 85 -0.51 -13.69 7.34
N THR A 86 -0.64 -13.59 8.66
CA THR A 86 0.21 -14.33 9.61
C THR A 86 0.04 -15.84 9.45
N PHE A 87 -1.17 -16.31 9.17
CA PHE A 87 -1.44 -17.74 8.94
C PHE A 87 -1.08 -18.16 7.52
N PHE A 88 -1.40 -17.35 6.52
CA PHE A 88 -1.19 -17.70 5.12
C PHE A 88 0.29 -17.66 4.72
N ALA A 89 1.03 -16.64 5.17
CA ALA A 89 2.42 -16.46 4.78
C ALA A 89 3.32 -17.59 5.30
N ALA A 90 3.13 -18.03 6.55
CA ALA A 90 3.92 -19.12 7.12
C ALA A 90 3.69 -20.43 6.36
N GLN A 91 2.42 -20.81 6.14
CA GLN A 91 2.07 -22.03 5.40
C GLN A 91 2.53 -22.00 3.94
N TRP A 92 2.50 -20.82 3.31
CA TRP A 92 2.90 -20.69 1.91
C TRP A 92 4.42 -20.78 1.72
N VAL A 93 5.19 -20.19 2.63
CA VAL A 93 6.65 -20.29 2.63
C VAL A 93 7.11 -21.73 2.89
N GLU A 94 6.44 -22.45 3.78
CA GLU A 94 6.77 -23.84 4.12
C GLU A 94 6.48 -24.81 2.96
N SER A 95 5.44 -24.55 2.16
CA SER A 95 5.04 -25.42 1.05
C SER A 95 5.81 -25.22 -0.25
N VAL A 96 6.25 -23.99 -0.56
CA VAL A 96 6.82 -23.66 -1.90
C VAL A 96 8.15 -22.89 -1.82
N GLY A 97 8.64 -22.60 -0.61
CA GLY A 97 9.83 -21.80 -0.37
C GLY A 97 9.57 -20.29 -0.44
N ALA A 98 10.43 -19.47 0.19
CA ALA A 98 10.20 -18.03 0.34
C ALA A 98 10.23 -17.23 -0.98
N ALA A 99 10.98 -17.69 -2.00
CA ALA A 99 11.19 -16.91 -3.22
C ALA A 99 9.91 -16.67 -4.03
N LEU A 100 9.02 -17.68 -4.13
CA LEU A 100 7.78 -17.59 -4.91
C LEU A 100 6.73 -16.66 -4.29
N PRO A 101 6.35 -16.81 -3.00
CA PRO A 101 5.40 -15.93 -2.32
C PRO A 101 5.85 -14.47 -2.37
N PHE A 102 7.09 -14.17 -1.97
CA PHE A 102 7.59 -12.78 -1.95
C PHE A 102 7.69 -12.18 -3.36
N GLY A 103 8.01 -12.99 -4.38
CA GLY A 103 7.98 -12.56 -5.79
C GLY A 103 6.57 -12.22 -6.29
N ILE A 104 5.57 -13.05 -5.98
CA ILE A 104 4.17 -12.82 -6.37
C ILE A 104 3.62 -11.58 -5.65
N PHE A 105 3.88 -11.44 -4.35
CA PHE A 105 3.45 -10.25 -3.60
C PHE A 105 4.14 -8.99 -4.10
N GLY A 106 5.42 -9.07 -4.46
CA GLY A 106 6.14 -7.96 -5.08
C GLY A 106 5.57 -7.56 -6.43
N MET A 107 5.13 -8.52 -7.24
CA MET A 107 4.44 -8.27 -8.51
C MET A 107 3.08 -7.62 -8.29
N ILE A 108 2.27 -8.12 -7.35
CA ILE A 108 0.95 -7.56 -7.01
C ILE A 108 1.10 -6.12 -6.50
N MET A 109 2.07 -5.85 -5.62
CA MET A 109 2.35 -4.49 -5.15
C MET A 109 2.80 -3.58 -6.29
N GLY A 110 3.66 -4.05 -7.19
CA GLY A 110 4.04 -3.30 -8.40
C GLY A 110 2.86 -3.03 -9.33
N LEU A 111 1.95 -3.99 -9.47
CA LEU A 111 0.72 -3.83 -10.27
C LEU A 111 -0.23 -2.80 -9.64
N PHE A 112 -0.38 -2.81 -8.32
CA PHE A 112 -1.15 -1.78 -7.61
C PHE A 112 -0.49 -0.40 -7.71
N ALA A 113 0.84 -0.32 -7.64
CA ALA A 113 1.57 0.93 -7.86
C ALA A 113 1.34 1.47 -9.29
N LEU A 114 1.35 0.59 -10.30
CA LEU A 114 1.03 0.96 -11.68
C LEU A 114 -0.43 1.37 -11.86
N LEU A 115 -1.39 0.66 -11.22
CA LEU A 115 -2.81 1.00 -11.21
C LEU A 115 -3.12 2.31 -10.46
N THR A 116 -2.23 2.74 -9.57
CA THR A 116 -2.34 4.04 -8.89
C THR A 116 -2.16 5.21 -9.86
N ILE A 117 -1.40 5.03 -10.95
CA ILE A 117 -1.16 6.05 -11.99
C ILE A 117 -2.46 6.42 -12.75
N PRO A 118 -3.24 5.47 -13.31
CA PRO A 118 -4.53 5.78 -13.92
C PRO A 118 -5.56 6.23 -12.89
N LEU A 119 -5.56 5.69 -11.66
CA LEU A 119 -6.42 6.19 -10.57
C LEU A 119 -6.12 7.65 -10.20
N TRP A 120 -4.88 8.11 -10.33
CA TRP A 120 -4.53 9.52 -10.16
C TRP A 120 -5.04 10.39 -11.32
N LEU A 121 -4.86 9.94 -12.57
CA LEU A 121 -5.35 10.66 -13.76
C LEU A 121 -6.89 10.73 -13.82
N TYR A 122 -7.58 9.66 -13.43
CA TYR A 122 -9.04 9.54 -13.48
C TYR A 122 -9.73 9.81 -12.13
N GLY A 123 -8.97 10.02 -11.05
CA GLY A 123 -9.50 10.24 -9.69
C GLY A 123 -10.42 11.45 -9.58
N LYS A 124 -10.16 12.49 -10.40
CA LYS A 124 -11.07 13.64 -10.55
C LYS A 124 -12.47 13.22 -10.99
N ARG A 125 -12.61 12.22 -11.88
CA ARG A 125 -13.90 11.74 -12.39
C ARG A 125 -14.65 10.86 -11.39
N MET A 126 -13.93 10.03 -10.62
CA MET A 126 -14.54 9.20 -9.57
C MET A 126 -15.08 10.07 -8.41
N ARG A 127 -14.36 11.13 -8.02
CA ARG A 127 -14.82 12.02 -6.94
C ARG A 127 -16.05 12.86 -7.33
N ILE A 128 -16.17 13.28 -8.60
CA ILE A 128 -17.38 13.95 -9.12
C ILE A 128 -18.59 13.01 -9.07
N ALA A 129 -18.40 11.71 -9.31
CA ALA A 129 -19.47 10.72 -9.20
C ALA A 129 -19.88 10.45 -7.73
N THR A 130 -18.95 10.46 -6.79
CA THR A 130 -19.24 10.23 -5.35
C THR A 130 -19.76 11.48 -4.63
N ALA A 131 -19.48 12.70 -5.13
CA ALA A 131 -19.98 13.95 -4.54
C ALA A 131 -21.51 14.01 -4.42
N GLY A 132 -22.24 13.34 -5.32
CA GLY A 132 -23.71 13.26 -5.27
C GLY A 132 -24.27 12.42 -4.12
N TYR A 133 -23.47 11.51 -3.54
CA TYR A 133 -23.92 10.65 -2.44
C TYR A 133 -23.71 11.28 -1.05
N LEU A 134 -22.71 12.18 -0.90
CA LEU A 134 -22.42 12.85 0.37
C LEU A 134 -23.46 13.91 0.74
N LEU A 135 -23.95 14.69 -0.24
CA LEU A 135 -25.00 15.70 -0.03
C LEU A 135 -26.34 15.11 0.42
N LYS A 136 -26.54 13.80 0.24
CA LYS A 136 -27.76 13.11 0.69
C LYS A 136 -27.74 12.80 2.20
N HIS A 137 -26.57 12.72 2.81
CA HIS A 137 -26.43 12.46 4.25
C HIS A 137 -26.42 13.72 5.12
N GLU A 138 -26.16 14.91 4.56
CA GLU A 138 -26.28 16.19 5.30
C GLU A 138 -27.74 16.66 5.47
N ASN A 139 -28.69 16.05 4.76
CA ASN A 139 -30.11 16.42 4.79
C ASN A 139 -30.98 15.51 5.68
N HIS A 140 -30.37 14.71 6.56
CA HIS A 140 -31.08 13.84 7.51
C HIS A 140 -30.56 14.04 8.94
#